data_AF-M4BLB3-F1
#
_entry.id   AF-M4BLB3-F1
#
_cell.length_a   1.000
_cell.length_b   1.000
_cell.length_c   1.000
_cell.angle_alpha   90.00
_cell.angle_beta   90.00
_cell.angle_gamma   90.00
#
_symmetry.space_group_name_H-M   'P 1'
#
loop_
_entity.id
_entity.type
_entity.pdbx_description
1 polymer ?
#
loop_
_entity_poly.entity_id
_entity_poly.type
_entity_poly.pdbx_seq_one_letter_code
_entity_poly.pdbx_strand_id
1 'polypeptide(L)'
;MWGALVGSWSDSTGVPFPSFDSSTGKWLLAVRAKSERLMTLLQAFPHQHTLLNALSDEVVVAWTSLWRRVSILRSLQQYSYRLTDRATQNWIDRWRTRASRSPSGAFLAPVIDSTDDWVQLRARKYGSDELLKQCDVRNKWAFARHKLCDNSQCEHQSAHRKSSGRRWRHPISDPAPSYCTLST
;
A
#
# COMPACT_ATOMS: atom_id res chain seq x y z
N MET A 1 -2.60 8.73 -23.42
CA MET A 1 -1.16 8.65 -23.07
C MET A 1 -0.93 9.32 -21.72
N TRP A 2 -0.04 8.80 -20.86
CA TRP A 2 0.17 9.33 -19.49
C TRP A 2 0.48 10.83 -19.44
N GLY A 3 1.21 11.35 -20.44
CA GLY A 3 1.49 12.78 -20.59
C GLY A 3 0.24 13.67 -20.68
N ALA A 4 -0.92 13.14 -21.07
CA ALA A 4 -2.17 13.90 -21.09
C ALA A 4 -2.64 14.33 -19.69
N LEU A 5 -2.13 13.69 -18.63
CA LEU A 5 -2.46 14.00 -17.25
C LEU A 5 -1.59 15.11 -16.65
N VAL A 6 -0.64 15.66 -17.40
CA VAL A 6 0.26 16.73 -16.94
C VAL A 6 -0.51 17.96 -16.44
N GLY A 7 -1.59 18.34 -17.12
CA GLY A 7 -2.44 19.47 -16.69
C GLY A 7 -3.13 19.23 -15.34
N SER A 8 -3.29 17.96 -14.95
CA SER A 8 -3.82 17.58 -13.63
C SER A 8 -2.73 17.51 -12.55
N TRP A 9 -1.45 17.67 -12.88
CA TRP A 9 -0.35 17.54 -11.90
C TRP A 9 -0.19 18.75 -10.98
N SER A 10 -0.67 19.94 -11.39
CA SER A 10 -0.58 21.24 -10.70
C SER A 10 0.83 21.71 -10.33
N ASP A 11 1.10 23.01 -10.53
CA ASP A 11 2.42 23.62 -10.28
C ASP A 11 2.74 23.87 -8.81
N SER A 12 1.76 23.69 -7.90
CA SER A 12 1.93 23.90 -6.45
C SER A 12 2.91 22.92 -5.78
N THR A 13 3.44 21.96 -6.53
CA THR A 13 4.22 20.84 -6.01
C THR A 13 5.72 21.08 -6.05
N GLY A 14 6.20 22.01 -6.88
CA GLY A 14 7.63 22.25 -7.11
C GLY A 14 8.40 21.06 -7.70
N VAL A 15 7.71 19.94 -8.00
CA VAL A 15 8.29 18.70 -8.54
C VAL A 15 7.69 18.47 -9.92
N PRO A 16 8.49 18.27 -10.97
CA PRO A 16 7.98 18.08 -12.32
C PRO A 16 7.16 16.78 -12.43
N PHE A 17 6.17 16.79 -13.31
CA PHE A 17 5.38 15.60 -13.63
C PHE A 17 6.30 14.50 -14.17
N PRO A 18 6.27 13.28 -13.59
CA PRO A 18 7.09 12.19 -14.09
C PRO A 18 6.46 11.59 -15.36
N SER A 19 7.10 11.80 -16.52
CA SER A 19 6.73 11.16 -17.78
C SER A 19 7.16 9.68 -17.81
N PHE A 20 6.71 8.93 -18.82
CA PHE A 20 7.16 7.54 -19.05
C PHE A 20 8.69 7.43 -19.12
N ASP A 21 9.34 8.36 -19.81
CA ASP A 21 10.80 8.35 -20.03
C ASP A 21 11.57 9.04 -18.89
N SER A 22 10.89 9.43 -17.81
CA SER A 22 11.55 10.03 -16.66
C SER A 22 12.44 9.00 -15.97
N SER A 23 13.61 9.45 -15.51
CA SER A 23 14.52 8.60 -14.75
C SER A 23 13.90 8.13 -13.43
N THR A 24 14.39 7.00 -12.91
CA THR A 24 14.04 6.48 -11.58
C THR A 24 14.08 7.57 -10.51
N GLY A 25 15.11 8.41 -10.50
CA GLY A 25 15.23 9.51 -9.54
C GLY A 25 14.09 10.53 -9.61
N LYS A 26 13.65 10.92 -10.81
CA LYS A 26 12.50 11.82 -10.99
C LYS A 26 11.20 11.19 -10.49
N TRP A 27 10.99 9.91 -10.79
CA TRP A 27 9.84 9.15 -10.28
C TRP A 27 9.84 9.07 -8.75
N LEU A 28 10.99 8.77 -8.14
CA LEU A 28 11.12 8.73 -6.67
C LEU A 28 10.84 10.08 -6.03
N LEU A 29 11.30 11.19 -6.63
CA LEU A 29 10.98 12.54 -6.16
C LEU A 29 9.47 12.80 -6.20
N ALA A 30 8.81 12.50 -7.32
CA ALA A 30 7.37 12.67 -7.47
C ALA A 30 6.57 11.81 -6.49
N VAL A 31 6.97 10.55 -6.32
CA VAL A 31 6.38 9.61 -5.35
C VAL A 31 6.49 10.12 -3.92
N ARG A 32 7.66 10.58 -3.51
CA ARG A 32 7.89 11.09 -2.14
C ARG A 32 7.13 12.38 -1.89
N ALA A 33 6.99 13.23 -2.90
CA ALA A 33 6.30 14.50 -2.78
C ALA A 33 4.77 14.36 -2.80
N LYS A 34 4.22 13.50 -3.66
CA LYS A 34 2.78 13.48 -4.01
C LYS A 34 2.26 12.08 -4.37
N SER A 35 2.56 11.07 -3.56
CA SER A 35 2.12 9.67 -3.77
C SER A 35 0.61 9.51 -3.96
N GLU A 36 -0.20 10.22 -3.18
CA GLU A 36 -1.67 10.18 -3.28
C GLU A 36 -2.16 10.77 -4.60
N ARG A 37 -1.57 11.88 -5.05
CA ARG A 37 -1.93 12.49 -6.34
C ARG A 37 -1.58 11.57 -7.49
N LEU A 38 -0.39 10.96 -7.47
CA LEU A 38 -0.02 9.96 -8.46
C LEU A 38 -1.01 8.80 -8.48
N MET A 39 -1.54 8.38 -7.32
CA MET A 39 -2.55 7.31 -7.26
C MET A 39 -3.83 7.72 -7.97
N THR A 40 -4.33 8.93 -7.72
CA THR A 40 -5.51 9.46 -8.45
C THR A 40 -5.27 9.50 -9.97
N LEU A 41 -4.08 9.92 -10.39
CA LEU A 41 -3.73 9.94 -11.81
C LEU A 41 -3.62 8.53 -12.39
N LEU A 42 -3.06 7.58 -11.64
CA LEU A 42 -3.02 6.17 -12.02
C LEU A 42 -4.44 5.60 -12.18
N GLN A 43 -5.36 5.90 -11.25
CA GLN A 43 -6.76 5.48 -11.33
C GLN A 43 -7.47 6.05 -12.56
N ALA A 44 -7.22 7.32 -12.88
CA ALA A 44 -7.76 7.96 -14.08
C ALA A 44 -7.10 7.50 -15.39
N PHE A 45 -5.96 6.79 -15.33
CA PHE A 45 -5.22 6.37 -16.51
C PHE A 45 -5.74 5.02 -17.05
N PRO A 46 -6.24 4.92 -18.30
CA PRO A 46 -6.79 3.68 -18.82
C PRO A 46 -5.79 2.52 -18.96
N HIS A 47 -4.48 2.81 -19.03
CA HIS A 47 -3.44 1.81 -19.27
C HIS A 47 -2.52 1.64 -18.05
N GLN A 48 -3.11 1.54 -16.85
CA GLN A 48 -2.39 1.36 -15.57
C GLN A 48 -1.29 0.30 -15.64
N HIS A 49 -1.61 -0.89 -16.15
CA HIS A 49 -0.65 -1.99 -16.24
C HIS A 49 0.57 -1.63 -17.10
N THR A 50 0.36 -0.89 -18.20
CA THR A 50 1.46 -0.43 -19.07
C THR A 50 2.38 0.53 -18.31
N LEU A 51 1.82 1.46 -17.54
CA LEU A 51 2.62 2.34 -16.70
C LEU A 51 3.38 1.56 -15.63
N LEU A 52 2.68 0.72 -14.85
CA LEU A 52 3.27 -0.01 -13.74
C LEU A 52 4.37 -0.99 -14.19
N ASN A 53 4.26 -1.56 -15.39
CA ASN A 53 5.29 -2.43 -15.96
C ASN A 53 6.50 -1.66 -16.53
N ALA A 54 6.35 -0.36 -16.82
CA ALA A 54 7.45 0.50 -17.27
C ALA A 54 8.28 1.09 -16.11
N LEU A 55 7.71 1.11 -14.90
CA LEU A 55 8.40 1.60 -13.70
C LEU A 55 9.37 0.56 -13.14
N SER A 56 10.48 1.03 -12.57
CA SER A 56 11.37 0.15 -11.83
C SER A 56 10.73 -0.32 -10.52
N ASP A 57 11.15 -1.49 -10.06
CA ASP A 57 10.72 -2.06 -8.78
C ASP A 57 10.94 -1.09 -7.61
N GLU A 58 12.03 -0.32 -7.65
CA GLU A 58 12.35 0.69 -6.63
C GLU A 58 11.26 1.76 -6.54
N VAL A 59 10.78 2.28 -7.68
CA VAL A 59 9.71 3.28 -7.72
C VAL A 59 8.41 2.69 -7.17
N VAL A 60 8.05 1.49 -7.61
CA VAL A 60 6.81 0.81 -7.21
C VAL A 60 6.80 0.52 -5.70
N VAL A 61 7.92 0.05 -5.15
CA VAL A 61 8.11 -0.17 -3.71
C VAL A 61 8.09 1.14 -2.93
N ALA A 62 8.78 2.18 -3.41
CA ALA A 62 8.78 3.48 -2.76
C ALA A 62 7.37 4.08 -2.70
N TRP A 63 6.60 3.93 -3.79
CA TRP A 63 5.25 4.44 -3.89
C TRP A 63 4.34 3.84 -2.82
N THR A 64 4.43 2.53 -2.62
CA THR A 64 3.56 1.84 -1.65
C THR A 64 4.12 1.76 -0.23
N SER A 65 5.29 2.36 0.03
CA SER A 65 5.99 2.24 1.32
C SER A 65 5.17 2.69 2.53
N LEU A 66 4.40 3.78 2.40
CA LEU A 66 3.53 4.28 3.47
C LEU A 66 2.38 3.30 3.77
N TRP A 67 1.71 2.79 2.73
CA TRP A 67 0.66 1.78 2.88
C TRP A 67 1.18 0.51 3.53
N ARG A 68 2.40 0.08 3.16
CA ARG A 68 3.06 -1.06 3.80
C ARG A 68 3.32 -0.81 5.29
N ARG A 69 3.85 0.37 5.65
CA ARG A 69 4.07 0.76 7.05
C ARG A 69 2.77 0.69 7.86
N VAL A 70 1.70 1.31 7.36
CA VAL A 70 0.39 1.32 8.03
C VAL A 70 -0.14 -0.10 8.20
N SER A 71 -0.03 -0.93 7.17
CA SER A 71 -0.45 -2.33 7.19
C SER A 71 0.31 -3.13 8.26
N ILE A 72 1.63 -2.95 8.35
CA ILE A 72 2.47 -3.59 9.37
C ILE A 72 2.05 -3.14 10.77
N LEU A 73 1.96 -1.83 11.02
CA LEU A 73 1.62 -1.29 12.34
C LEU A 73 0.26 -1.80 12.83
N ARG A 74 -0.74 -1.83 11.96
CA ARG A 74 -2.08 -2.35 12.25
C ARG A 74 -2.04 -3.85 12.56
N SER A 75 -1.35 -4.63 11.73
CA SER A 75 -1.29 -6.09 11.88
C SER A 75 -0.50 -6.49 13.14
N LEU A 76 0.59 -5.79 13.45
CA LEU A 76 1.35 -5.97 14.70
C LEU A 76 0.50 -5.65 15.93
N GLN A 77 -0.31 -4.58 15.88
CA GLN A 77 -1.24 -4.26 16.96
C GLN A 77 -2.27 -5.38 17.17
N GLN A 78 -2.90 -5.85 16.09
CA GLN A 78 -3.85 -6.95 16.15
C GLN A 78 -3.22 -8.24 16.66
N TYR A 79 -1.99 -8.53 16.25
CA TYR A 79 -1.25 -9.69 16.72
C TYR A 79 -0.95 -9.58 18.23
N SER A 80 -0.48 -8.41 18.69
CA SER A 80 -0.20 -8.15 20.12
C SER A 80 -1.40 -8.42 21.03
N TYR A 81 -2.63 -8.09 20.59
CA TYR A 81 -3.85 -8.35 21.36
C TYR A 81 -4.22 -9.82 21.51
N ARG A 82 -3.70 -10.71 20.66
CA ARG A 82 -3.99 -12.15 20.70
C ARG A 82 -2.93 -12.95 21.45
N LEU A 83 -1.84 -12.31 21.86
CA LEU A 83 -0.73 -12.98 22.53
C LEU A 83 -1.00 -13.13 24.02
N THR A 84 -0.73 -14.33 24.53
CA THR A 84 -0.64 -14.63 25.96
C THR A 84 0.80 -14.64 26.46
N ASP A 85 1.77 -14.86 25.57
CA ASP A 85 3.19 -14.80 25.89
C ASP A 85 3.67 -13.34 26.02
N ARG A 86 4.02 -12.97 27.25
CA ARG A 86 4.46 -11.61 27.60
C ARG A 86 5.78 -11.23 26.93
N ALA A 87 6.68 -12.19 26.67
CA ALA A 87 7.95 -11.90 26.02
C ALA A 87 7.74 -11.46 24.56
N THR A 88 6.92 -12.21 23.81
CA THR A 88 6.56 -11.88 22.42
C THR A 88 5.74 -10.59 22.37
N GLN A 89 4.80 -10.38 23.29
CA GLN A 89 4.02 -9.14 23.36
C GLN A 89 4.93 -7.90 23.53
N ASN A 90 5.84 -7.94 24.52
CA ASN A 90 6.81 -6.88 24.76
C ASN A 90 7.73 -6.62 23.55
N TRP A 91 8.08 -7.66 22.80
CA TRP A 91 8.87 -7.50 21.57
C TRP A 91 8.06 -6.79 20.47
N ILE A 92 6.83 -7.22 20.20
CA ILE A 92 5.96 -6.58 19.22
C ILE A 92 5.70 -5.11 19.55
N ASP A 93 5.38 -4.81 20.81
CA ASP A 93 5.07 -3.44 21.22
C ASP A 93 6.29 -2.53 21.12
N ARG A 94 7.50 -3.04 21.42
CA ARG A 94 8.75 -2.32 21.20
C ARG A 94 8.98 -2.04 19.72
N TRP A 95 8.77 -3.03 18.84
CA TRP A 95 8.92 -2.81 17.40
C TRP A 95 7.92 -1.79 16.87
N ARG A 96 6.65 -1.91 17.24
CA ARG A 96 5.59 -0.96 16.88
C ARG A 96 5.94 0.46 17.32
N THR A 97 6.46 0.61 18.54
CA THR A 97 6.89 1.90 19.08
C THR A 97 8.03 2.51 18.25
N ARG A 98 9.07 1.74 17.91
CA ARG A 98 10.16 2.20 17.02
C ARG A 98 9.61 2.62 15.65
N ALA A 99 8.73 1.80 15.09
CA ALA A 99 8.13 2.00 13.77
C ALA A 99 7.17 3.20 13.71
N SER A 100 6.52 3.57 14.81
CA SER A 100 5.63 4.74 14.89
C SER A 100 6.38 6.05 15.15
N ARG A 101 7.46 6.04 15.94
CA ARG A 101 8.18 7.25 16.36
C ARG A 101 9.04 7.90 15.26
N SER A 102 9.32 7.21 14.17
CA SER A 102 10.23 7.72 13.14
C SER A 102 9.61 8.93 12.39
N PRO A 103 10.17 10.15 12.52
CA PRO A 103 9.58 11.38 11.99
C PRO A 103 9.78 11.58 10.48
N SER A 104 10.62 10.76 9.83
CA SER A 104 10.89 10.89 8.39
C SER A 104 11.08 9.54 7.70
N GLY A 105 10.67 9.45 6.43
CA GLY A 105 10.68 8.21 5.65
C GLY A 105 12.08 7.60 5.44
N ALA A 106 13.15 8.41 5.50
CA ALA A 106 14.52 7.95 5.31
C ALA A 106 15.04 7.08 6.47
N PHE A 107 14.67 7.39 7.71
CA PHE A 107 15.07 6.59 8.90
C PHE A 107 14.05 5.50 9.25
N LEU A 108 12.96 5.40 8.50
CA LEU A 108 11.92 4.43 8.74
C LEU A 108 12.23 3.06 8.13
N ALA A 109 12.85 3.03 6.93
CA ALA A 109 13.13 1.78 6.23
C ALA A 109 13.96 0.79 7.07
N PRO A 110 15.04 1.20 7.77
CA PRO A 110 15.80 0.26 8.61
C PRO A 110 14.99 -0.33 9.76
N VAL A 111 14.02 0.42 10.30
CA VAL A 111 13.16 -0.05 11.40
C VAL A 111 12.07 -0.99 10.91
N ILE A 112 11.42 -0.65 9.79
CA ILE A 112 10.36 -1.46 9.20
C ILE A 112 10.91 -2.73 8.53
N ASP A 113 12.13 -2.66 7.98
CA ASP A 113 12.81 -3.77 7.30
C ASP A 113 13.86 -4.46 8.18
N SER A 114 13.76 -4.29 9.50
CA SER A 114 14.63 -4.94 10.50
C SER A 114 14.67 -6.46 10.29
N THR A 115 15.84 -6.98 9.91
CA THR A 115 16.05 -8.41 9.64
C THR A 115 15.65 -9.27 10.82
N ASP A 116 16.06 -8.88 12.03
CA ASP A 116 15.82 -9.64 13.26
C ASP A 116 14.32 -9.73 13.58
N ASP A 117 13.60 -8.61 13.46
CA ASP A 117 12.16 -8.57 13.72
C ASP A 117 11.41 -9.46 12.70
N TRP A 118 11.79 -9.43 11.42
CA TRP A 118 11.19 -10.29 10.40
C TRP A 118 11.52 -11.78 10.58
N VAL A 119 12.74 -12.13 11.01
CA VAL A 119 13.10 -13.52 11.35
C VAL A 119 12.23 -14.02 12.50
N GLN A 120 12.04 -13.21 13.54
CA GLN A 120 11.18 -13.57 14.67
C GLN A 120 9.71 -13.72 14.29
N LEU A 121 9.18 -12.89 13.39
CA LEU A 121 7.81 -13.05 12.87
C LEU A 121 7.64 -14.34 12.07
N ARG A 122 8.60 -14.66 11.20
CA ARG A 122 8.57 -15.89 10.39
C ARG A 122 8.54 -17.14 11.26
N ALA A 123 9.39 -17.19 12.28
CA ALA A 123 9.42 -18.30 13.24
C ALA A 123 8.05 -18.51 13.94
N ARG A 124 7.27 -17.43 14.07
CA ARG A 124 5.92 -17.43 14.67
C ARG A 124 4.80 -17.47 13.64
N LYS A 125 5.11 -17.80 12.38
CA LYS A 125 4.15 -17.87 11.27
C LYS A 125 3.29 -16.60 11.14
N TYR A 126 3.88 -15.44 11.44
CA TYR A 126 3.23 -14.13 11.38
C TYR A 126 1.97 -14.00 12.26
N GLY A 127 1.79 -14.84 13.28
CA GLY A 127 0.56 -14.86 14.07
C GLY A 127 -0.69 -15.27 13.28
N SER A 128 -0.51 -16.00 12.17
CA SER A 128 -1.56 -16.34 11.20
C SER A 128 -2.19 -15.12 10.49
N ASP A 129 -1.49 -13.98 10.45
CA ASP A 129 -1.91 -12.79 9.73
C ASP A 129 -1.30 -12.78 8.32
N GLU A 130 -2.14 -13.05 7.30
CA GLU A 130 -1.71 -13.08 5.90
C GLU A 130 -1.32 -11.69 5.37
N LEU A 131 -1.92 -10.60 5.88
CA LEU A 131 -1.50 -9.25 5.49
C LEU A 131 -0.10 -8.95 6.00
N LEU A 132 0.21 -9.35 7.24
CA LEU A 132 1.54 -9.19 7.81
C LEU A 132 2.60 -10.00 7.03
N LYS A 133 2.24 -11.21 6.58
CA LYS A 133 3.07 -12.05 5.71
C LYS A 133 3.29 -11.42 4.33
N GLN A 134 2.27 -10.83 3.73
CA GLN A 134 2.42 -10.07 2.48
C GLN A 134 3.33 -8.85 2.65
N CYS A 135 3.35 -8.24 3.84
CA CYS A 135 4.21 -7.10 4.14
C CYS A 135 5.68 -7.48 4.41
N ASP A 136 6.06 -8.76 4.40
CA ASP A 136 7.45 -9.18 4.62
C ASP A 136 8.43 -8.43 3.71
N VAL A 137 9.60 -8.09 4.22
CA VAL A 137 10.68 -7.44 3.45
C VAL A 137 11.02 -8.17 2.15
N ARG A 138 10.85 -9.51 2.13
CA ARG A 138 11.04 -10.37 0.95
C ARG A 138 9.94 -10.22 -0.10
N ASN A 139 8.80 -9.66 0.28
CA ASN A 139 7.59 -9.54 -0.55
C ASN A 139 7.27 -8.10 -0.95
N LYS A 140 8.19 -7.13 -0.72
CA LYS A 140 7.95 -5.69 -0.94
C LYS A 140 7.36 -5.38 -2.32
N TRP A 141 7.94 -5.96 -3.37
CA TRP A 141 7.46 -5.76 -4.74
C TRP A 141 6.07 -6.36 -4.99
N ALA A 142 5.84 -7.59 -4.52
CA ALA A 142 4.55 -8.27 -4.68
C ALA A 142 3.43 -7.51 -3.95
N PHE A 143 3.68 -7.06 -2.72
CA PHE A 143 2.79 -6.17 -1.97
C PHE A 143 2.50 -4.90 -2.75
N ALA A 144 3.55 -4.25 -3.28
CA ALA A 144 3.43 -2.99 -3.99
C ALA A 144 2.55 -3.12 -5.24
N ARG A 145 2.79 -4.14 -6.06
CA ARG A 145 1.97 -4.41 -7.25
C ARG A 145 0.52 -4.71 -6.89
N HIS A 146 0.28 -5.55 -5.89
CA HIS A 146 -1.07 -5.85 -5.43
C HIS A 146 -1.79 -4.56 -5.00
N LYS A 147 -1.14 -3.69 -4.21
CA LYS A 147 -1.75 -2.44 -3.76
C LYS A 147 -2.03 -1.44 -4.87
N LEU A 148 -1.13 -1.31 -5.86
CA LEU A 148 -1.37 -0.41 -6.99
C LEU A 148 -2.47 -0.96 -7.91
N CYS A 149 -2.54 -2.28 -8.12
CA CYS A 149 -3.58 -2.92 -8.92
C CYS A 149 -4.97 -2.88 -8.23
N ASP A 150 -5.07 -3.23 -6.94
CA ASP A 150 -6.35 -3.25 -6.21
C ASP A 150 -7.00 -1.86 -6.21
N ASN A 151 -6.22 -0.82 -5.90
CA ASN A 151 -6.73 0.55 -5.83
C ASN A 151 -7.16 1.08 -7.21
N SER A 152 -6.61 0.51 -8.28
CA SER A 152 -6.92 0.91 -9.65
C SER A 152 -8.22 0.29 -10.20
N GLN A 153 -8.71 -0.78 -9.58
CA GLN A 153 -9.92 -1.52 -9.99
C GLN A 153 -11.20 -1.10 -9.26
N CYS A 154 -11.11 -0.38 -8.14
CA CYS A 154 -12.28 0.00 -7.32
C CYS A 154 -13.27 0.99 -8.00
N GLU A 155 -12.86 1.75 -9.02
CA GLU A 155 -13.78 2.67 -9.72
C GLU A 155 -14.57 1.99 -10.85
N HIS A 156 -14.05 0.94 -11.47
CA HIS A 156 -14.77 0.23 -12.54
C HIS A 156 -16.01 -0.51 -12.03
N GLN A 157 -16.02 -0.94 -10.76
CA GLN A 157 -17.20 -1.58 -10.16
C GLN A 157 -18.26 -0.59 -9.70
N SER A 158 -17.90 0.67 -9.42
CA SER A 158 -18.86 1.71 -9.03
C SER A 158 -19.61 2.31 -10.22
N ALA A 159 -18.99 2.33 -11.41
CA ALA A 159 -19.66 2.75 -12.65
C ALA A 159 -20.63 1.69 -13.21
N HIS A 160 -20.33 0.40 -13.03
CA HIS A 160 -21.17 -0.69 -13.54
C HIS A 160 -22.40 -1.01 -12.66
N ARG A 161 -22.42 -0.53 -11.41
CA ARG A 161 -23.52 -0.77 -10.45
C ARG A 161 -24.70 0.20 -10.61
N LYS A 162 -24.57 1.26 -11.42
CA LYS A 162 -25.66 2.22 -11.71
C LYS A 162 -26.53 1.85 -12.93
N SER A 163 -26.22 0.78 -13.67
CA SER A 163 -26.92 0.43 -14.91
C SER A 163 -27.72 -0.88 -14.91
N SER A 164 -27.84 -1.59 -13.78
CA SER A 164 -28.66 -2.81 -13.71
C SER A 164 -29.73 -2.72 -12.61
N GLY A 165 -30.83 -2.03 -12.95
CA GLY A 165 -32.11 -2.26 -12.29
C GLY A 165 -32.57 -3.67 -12.59
N ARG A 166 -32.18 -4.65 -11.77
CA ARG A 166 -32.84 -5.97 -11.69
C ARG A 166 -32.61 -6.58 -10.30
N ARG A 167 -33.70 -6.61 -9.54
CA ARG A 167 -33.86 -7.26 -8.24
C ARG A 167 -33.61 -8.77 -8.39
N TRP A 168 -32.59 -9.30 -7.72
CA TRP A 168 -32.41 -10.74 -7.53
C TRP A 168 -32.17 -11.05 -6.05
N ARG A 169 -32.90 -12.04 -5.54
CA ARG A 169 -32.92 -12.49 -4.14
C ARG A 169 -31.61 -13.22 -3.79
N HIS A 170 -31.18 -13.10 -2.54
CA HIS A 170 -30.09 -13.88 -1.94
C HIS A 170 -30.38 -15.39 -1.94
N PRO A 171 -29.32 -16.20 -1.98
CA PRO A 171 -29.06 -17.05 -0.81
C PRO A 171 -27.64 -16.89 -0.25
N ILE A 172 -27.55 -17.33 1.00
CA ILE A 172 -26.51 -17.20 2.02
C ILE A 172 -25.23 -17.94 1.63
N SER A 173 -24.05 -17.31 1.79
CA SER A 173 -22.81 -17.85 2.38
C SER A 173 -21.63 -16.86 2.26
N ASP A 174 -21.01 -16.59 3.40
CA ASP A 174 -19.73 -15.93 3.73
C ASP A 174 -19.51 -14.40 3.56
N PRO A 175 -19.08 -13.70 4.64
CA PRO A 175 -18.78 -12.28 4.61
C PRO A 175 -17.36 -12.04 4.09
N ALA A 176 -17.25 -11.50 2.88
CA ALA A 176 -16.05 -10.78 2.47
C ALA A 176 -15.88 -9.53 3.36
N PRO A 177 -14.66 -9.20 3.85
CA PRO A 177 -14.45 -8.03 4.69
C PRO A 177 -14.65 -6.77 3.85
N SER A 178 -15.81 -6.15 4.04
CA SER A 178 -16.13 -4.79 3.62
C SER A 178 -15.18 -3.79 4.28
N TYR A 179 -14.28 -3.20 3.51
CA TYR A 179 -13.57 -1.98 3.90
C TYR A 179 -13.59 -0.96 2.75
N CYS A 180 -14.79 -0.49 2.43
CA CYS A 180 -15.01 0.84 1.87
C CYS A 180 -16.09 1.52 2.68
N THR A 181 -15.73 2.06 3.85
CA THR A 181 -16.55 3.04 4.56
C THR A 181 -15.64 4.12 5.12
N LEU A 182 -15.59 5.25 4.42
CA LEU A 182 -15.33 6.56 5.01
C LEU A 182 -16.39 7.51 4.45
N SER A 183 -17.44 7.69 5.23
CA SER A 183 -18.32 8.87 5.29
C SER A 183 -18.40 9.16 6.79
N THR A 184 -18.22 10.37 7.30
CA THR A 184 -18.37 11.74 6.78
C THR A 184 -17.30 12.63 7.39
#